data_AF-A0A853EXV0-F1
#
_entry.id   AF-A0A853EXV0-F1
#
_cell.length_a   1.000
_cell.length_b   1.000
_cell.length_c   1.000
_cell.angle_alpha   90.00
_cell.angle_beta   90.00
_cell.angle_gamma   90.00
#
_symmetry.space_group_name_H-M   'P 1'
#
loop_
_entity.id
_entity.type
_entity.pdbx_description
1 polymer ?
#
loop_
_entity_poly.entity_id
_entity_poly.type
_entity_poly.pdbx_seq_one_letter_code
_entity_poly.pdbx_strand_id
1 'polypeptide(L)'
;MDDEGARAEPIAQWEIPSRAGSLNLEAKAGEVMVFVGANGSGKSALAASFSSVTPAGKLQRVLAHRKLWFQNSGPDISASGREQFEQQLVYFNQAPESRYIDRSANQRTDVALFDFLGKVASEDHRIARLSQQDRMSPDEIDSVMGARVFDKLEAVLSAAGLNVRIEIRGGQSFSAVHRGNGGEYSISRMSDGERAALLLSAEVLSAPDSCVIILDEPERHLHRSVSAGLIEALLDARADCCFVVMTHDLDLASSLNARSGETFAVLGLEWVGEEVAYWDIQRVREDESLTESARRAILGGRQRILFVEGADGSLDYSLYRHLFPGWTIAAAGGCEWVIRSVEGLRSAAAHHWVHAAGVIDGDGREETERLALASKNVWVLPCSEVESLYYLPEVIRVVARRRAAADGTVWSDLYEKAISEGLRALRSAGVVERLALDLAKKVAFRKIRDFIMPDLREASIEVKFSSPYDGILTRLREQLASDDFAAIVREVSFRDSGFRSAIAKALGFQKYSLYENAALHAIGQESALADAIRREMEVGGLPLS
;
A
#
# COMPACT_ATOMS: atom_id res chain seq x y z
N MET A 1 -11.86 31.20 41.71
CA MET A 1 -10.43 30.91 41.98
C MET A 1 -10.13 29.51 41.42
N ASP A 2 -10.51 29.30 40.17
CA ASP A 2 -9.61 29.02 39.04
C ASP A 2 -8.25 28.50 39.47
N ASP A 3 -8.17 27.17 39.51
CA ASP A 3 -6.95 26.40 39.47
C ASP A 3 -6.39 26.54 38.05
N GLU A 4 -5.69 27.64 37.79
CA GLU A 4 -4.78 27.76 36.65
C GLU A 4 -3.72 26.67 36.81
N GLY A 5 -3.99 25.48 36.27
CA GLY A 5 -3.06 24.38 36.20
C GLY A 5 -1.72 24.90 35.69
N ALA A 6 -0.70 24.82 36.54
CA ALA A 6 0.66 25.24 36.25
C ALA A 6 1.08 24.61 34.91
N ARG A 7 1.13 25.43 33.85
CA ARG A 7 1.60 24.99 32.53
C ARG A 7 3.05 24.53 32.72
N ALA A 8 3.29 23.23 32.60
CA ALA A 8 4.63 22.67 32.64
C ALA A 8 5.52 23.38 31.61
N GLU A 9 6.70 23.83 32.02
CA GLU A 9 7.65 24.48 31.11
C GLU A 9 8.02 23.53 29.95
N PRO A 10 8.02 24.02 28.69
CA PRO A 10 8.40 23.20 27.55
C PRO A 10 9.88 22.81 27.64
N ILE A 11 10.19 21.56 27.30
CA ILE A 11 11.55 21.01 27.26
C ILE A 11 12.38 21.74 26.18
N ALA A 12 11.74 22.06 25.05
CA ALA A 12 12.32 22.83 23.94
C ALA A 12 11.23 23.63 23.22
N GLN A 13 11.64 24.70 22.54
CA GLN A 13 10.79 25.50 21.65
C GLN A 13 11.50 25.69 20.32
N TRP A 14 10.76 25.58 19.22
CA TRP A 14 11.31 25.74 17.87
C TRP A 14 10.45 26.71 17.05
N GLU A 15 11.12 27.56 16.29
CA GLU A 15 10.50 28.42 15.28
C GLU A 15 10.88 27.90 13.89
N ILE A 16 9.91 27.41 13.13
CA ILE A 16 10.13 26.86 11.79
C ILE A 16 9.70 27.88 10.74
N PRO A 17 10.56 28.26 9.80
CA PRO A 17 10.14 29.06 8.65
C PRO A 17 9.22 28.23 7.75
N SER A 18 8.03 28.76 7.49
CA SER A 18 6.97 28.13 6.70
C SER A 18 6.50 29.06 5.59
N ARG A 19 5.78 28.52 4.61
CA ARG A 19 5.17 29.33 3.54
C ARG A 19 4.21 30.42 4.06
N ALA A 20 3.62 30.23 5.23
CA ALA A 20 2.66 31.14 5.85
C ALA A 20 3.29 32.13 6.85
N GLY A 21 4.62 32.15 6.99
CA GLY A 21 5.33 32.90 8.04
C GLY A 21 6.14 31.95 8.92
N SER A 22 6.15 32.14 10.25
CA SER A 22 6.78 31.19 11.16
C SER A 22 5.78 30.30 11.90
N LEU A 23 6.13 29.03 12.05
CA LEU A 23 5.38 28.05 12.83
C LEU A 23 6.14 27.77 14.14
N ASN A 24 5.53 28.15 15.26
CA ASN A 24 6.08 27.93 16.59
C ASN A 24 5.61 26.59 17.16
N LEU A 25 6.55 25.79 17.64
CA LEU A 25 6.32 24.49 18.26
C LEU A 25 6.88 24.46 19.68
N GLU A 26 6.16 23.80 20.57
CA GLU A 26 6.58 23.56 21.95
C GLU A 26 6.67 22.05 22.19
N ALA A 27 7.81 21.59 22.68
CA ALA A 27 8.00 20.20 23.05
C ALA A 27 7.75 20.02 24.55
N LYS A 28 6.69 19.32 24.93
CA LYS A 28 6.32 19.09 26.34
C LYS A 28 6.41 17.61 26.71
N ALA A 29 6.75 17.34 27.96
CA ALA A 29 6.82 15.97 28.48
C ALA A 29 5.47 15.27 28.30
N GLY A 30 5.49 14.03 27.82
CA GLY A 30 4.31 13.21 27.57
C GLY A 30 3.57 13.52 26.26
N GLU A 31 3.97 14.54 25.51
CA GLU A 31 3.40 14.85 24.19
C GLU A 31 4.18 14.18 23.05
N VAL A 32 3.47 13.88 21.96
CA VAL A 32 4.01 13.31 20.73
C VAL A 32 3.73 14.23 19.55
N MET A 33 4.78 14.76 18.94
CA MET A 33 4.69 15.47 17.67
C MET A 33 4.99 14.53 16.50
N VAL A 34 4.07 14.40 15.55
CA VAL A 34 4.22 13.53 14.39
C VAL A 34 4.41 14.36 13.13
N PHE A 35 5.47 14.11 12.38
CA PHE A 35 5.73 14.72 11.08
C PHE A 35 5.69 13.65 10.00
N VAL A 36 4.65 13.71 9.16
CA VAL A 36 4.39 12.73 8.11
C VAL A 36 4.60 13.33 6.73
N GLY A 37 5.38 12.67 5.88
CA GLY A 37 5.86 13.26 4.62
C GLY A 37 6.38 12.21 3.65
N ALA A 38 6.34 12.47 2.34
CA ALA A 38 6.99 11.61 1.34
C ALA A 38 8.51 11.55 1.55
N ASN A 39 9.16 10.57 0.90
CA ASN A 39 10.63 10.56 0.81
C ASN A 39 11.12 11.80 0.07
N GLY A 40 12.09 12.50 0.65
CA GLY A 40 12.61 13.75 0.11
C GLY A 40 11.81 15.01 0.45
N SER A 41 10.71 14.92 1.22
CA SER A 41 9.92 16.10 1.59
C SER A 41 10.58 17.05 2.60
N GLY A 42 11.74 16.67 3.16
CA GLY A 42 12.50 17.53 4.09
C GLY A 42 12.42 17.13 5.56
N LYS A 43 11.78 16.01 5.92
CA LYS A 43 11.66 15.52 7.31
C LYS A 43 13.01 15.42 8.04
N SER A 44 14.00 14.74 7.46
CA SER A 44 15.32 14.60 8.09
C SER A 44 16.12 15.91 8.14
N ALA A 45 15.81 16.88 7.26
CA ALA A 45 16.36 18.23 7.34
C ALA A 45 15.70 19.05 8.47
N LEU A 46 14.39 18.87 8.67
CA LEU A 46 13.65 19.46 9.79
C LEU A 46 14.14 18.91 11.14
N ALA A 47 14.32 17.59 11.24
CA ALA A 47 14.91 16.95 12.42
C ALA A 47 16.32 17.46 12.73
N ALA A 48 17.15 17.67 11.70
CA ALA A 48 18.49 18.26 11.85
C ALA A 48 18.43 19.70 12.36
N SER A 49 17.47 20.50 11.86
CA SER A 49 17.24 21.87 12.34
C SER A 49 16.93 21.88 13.84
N PHE A 50 16.03 21.03 14.33
CA PHE A 50 15.73 20.90 15.76
C PHE A 50 16.97 20.54 16.59
N SER A 51 17.78 19.59 16.11
CA SER A 51 19.03 19.22 16.79
C SER A 51 20.06 20.35 16.84
N SER A 52 20.08 21.24 15.84
CA SER A 52 21.04 22.34 15.76
C SER A 52 20.76 23.50 16.73
N VAL A 53 19.48 23.73 17.05
CA VAL A 53 19.04 24.84 17.91
C VAL A 53 18.78 24.43 19.36
N THR A 54 18.69 23.12 19.63
CA THR A 54 18.42 22.62 20.99
C THR A 54 19.71 22.39 21.77
N PRO A 55 19.81 22.82 23.04
CA PRO A 55 21.00 22.60 23.86
C PRO A 55 21.40 21.13 24.01
N ALA A 56 22.70 20.88 24.13
CA ALA A 56 23.24 19.54 24.37
C ALA A 56 22.61 18.89 25.62
N GLY A 57 22.26 17.60 25.52
CA GLY A 57 21.62 16.85 26.61
C GLY A 57 20.10 17.06 26.76
N LYS A 58 19.50 18.02 26.03
CA LYS A 58 18.04 18.24 26.00
C LYS A 58 17.35 17.57 24.81
N LEU A 59 18.11 17.08 23.84
CA LEU A 59 17.60 16.40 22.67
C LEU A 59 18.47 15.20 22.31
N GLN A 60 17.84 14.06 22.09
CA GLN A 60 18.45 12.87 21.53
C GLN A 60 17.78 12.52 20.21
N ARG A 61 18.57 12.46 19.14
CA ARG A 61 18.09 12.06 17.82
C ARG A 61 18.49 10.61 17.55
N VAL A 62 17.48 9.76 17.50
CA VAL A 62 17.59 8.35 17.14
C VAL A 62 17.40 8.22 15.64
N LEU A 63 18.50 7.93 14.94
CA LEU A 63 18.46 7.59 13.52
C LEU A 63 18.23 6.09 13.42
N ALA A 64 17.08 5.65 12.91
CA ALA A 64 16.83 4.23 12.70
C ALA A 64 17.98 3.62 11.88
N HIS A 65 18.78 2.78 12.55
CA HIS A 65 20.13 2.39 12.14
C HIS A 65 20.20 1.99 10.67
N ARG A 66 20.84 2.82 9.83
CA ARG A 66 21.02 2.53 8.39
C ARG A 66 21.86 1.26 8.15
N LYS A 67 22.53 0.73 9.17
CA LYS A 67 23.21 -0.58 9.18
C LYS A 67 22.91 -1.31 10.51
N LEU A 68 22.28 -2.49 10.42
CA LEU A 68 21.81 -3.29 11.57
C LEU A 68 22.75 -4.45 11.97
N TRP A 69 24.06 -4.33 11.73
CA TRP A 69 24.96 -5.48 11.86
C TRP A 69 25.61 -5.50 13.25
N PHE A 70 25.51 -6.63 13.94
CA PHE A 70 26.29 -6.91 15.14
C PHE A 70 27.52 -7.73 14.76
N GLN A 71 28.71 -7.28 15.17
CA GLN A 71 29.92 -8.10 15.04
C GLN A 71 30.08 -9.06 16.21
N ASN A 72 29.62 -8.67 17.40
CA ASN A 72 29.76 -9.40 18.65
C ASN A 72 28.42 -9.48 19.42
N SER A 73 28.35 -10.34 20.44
CA SER A 73 27.17 -10.47 21.32
C SER A 73 27.06 -9.35 22.37
N GLY A 74 27.82 -8.27 22.24
CA GLY A 74 27.87 -7.13 23.16
C GLY A 74 28.64 -5.98 22.52
N PRO A 75 28.67 -4.79 23.15
CA PRO A 75 29.33 -3.62 22.59
C PRO A 75 30.85 -3.82 22.54
N ASP A 76 31.47 -3.54 21.38
CA ASP A 76 32.93 -3.56 21.20
C ASP A 76 33.54 -2.15 21.32
N ILE A 77 33.25 -1.46 22.43
CA ILE A 77 33.76 -0.11 22.71
C ILE A 77 34.16 0.04 24.18
N SER A 78 35.29 0.70 24.43
CA SER A 78 35.75 1.04 25.79
C SER A 78 35.10 2.34 26.27
N ALA A 79 35.10 2.58 27.59
CA ALA A 79 34.62 3.85 28.16
C ALA A 79 35.35 5.08 27.58
N SER A 80 36.67 4.99 27.38
CA SER A 80 37.45 6.06 26.75
C SER A 80 37.09 6.26 25.26
N GLY A 81 36.80 5.17 24.54
CA GLY A 81 36.31 5.23 23.17
C GLY A 81 34.92 5.87 23.10
N ARG A 82 34.05 5.59 24.08
CA ARG A 82 32.69 6.15 24.17
C ARG A 82 32.69 7.67 24.40
N GLU A 83 33.54 8.18 25.29
CA GLU A 83 33.67 9.64 25.55
C GLU A 83 34.17 10.39 24.30
N GLN A 84 35.19 9.85 23.62
CA GLN A 84 35.69 10.42 22.36
C GLN A 84 34.62 10.42 21.27
N PHE A 85 33.85 9.34 21.20
CA PHE A 85 32.77 9.20 20.24
C PHE A 85 31.59 10.11 20.54
N GLU A 86 31.31 10.44 21.80
CA GLU A 86 30.26 11.39 22.18
C GLU A 86 30.51 12.78 21.59
N GLN A 87 31.73 13.29 21.73
CA GLN A 87 32.12 14.59 21.20
C GLN A 87 32.03 14.62 19.68
N GLN A 88 32.39 13.51 19.03
CA GLN A 88 32.25 13.34 17.58
C GLN A 88 30.78 13.23 17.15
N LEU A 89 29.94 12.51 17.89
CA LEU A 89 28.51 12.34 17.63
C LEU A 89 27.75 13.66 17.70
N VAL A 90 27.98 14.47 18.73
CA VAL A 90 27.34 15.79 18.87
C VAL A 90 27.68 16.67 17.66
N TYR A 91 28.97 16.72 17.30
CA TYR A 91 29.43 17.45 16.12
C TYR A 91 28.81 16.90 14.82
N PHE A 92 28.82 15.58 14.62
CA PHE A 92 28.26 14.97 13.42
C PHE A 92 26.75 15.13 13.32
N ASN A 93 26.00 15.04 14.43
CA ASN A 93 24.54 15.20 14.44
C ASN A 93 24.12 16.65 14.15
N GLN A 94 24.94 17.64 14.52
CA GLN A 94 24.71 19.05 14.22
C GLN A 94 25.16 19.46 12.81
N ALA A 95 26.02 18.66 12.16
CA ALA A 95 26.53 18.97 10.83
C ALA A 95 25.44 18.83 9.73
N PRO A 96 25.42 19.72 8.71
CA PRO A 96 24.47 19.63 7.58
C PRO A 96 24.56 18.32 6.78
N GLU A 97 25.74 17.71 6.77
CA GLU A 97 26.07 16.45 6.11
C GLU A 97 25.35 15.24 6.75
N SER A 98 24.92 15.35 8.01
CA SER A 98 24.23 14.28 8.77
C SER A 98 22.94 13.80 8.10
N ARG A 99 22.36 14.65 7.23
CA ARG A 99 21.18 14.33 6.43
C ARG A 99 21.42 13.11 5.53
N TYR A 100 22.59 13.02 4.90
CA TYR A 100 22.87 12.02 3.87
C TYR A 100 24.09 11.13 4.17
N ILE A 101 24.99 11.50 5.09
CA ILE A 101 26.13 10.67 5.50
C ILE A 101 26.02 10.26 6.97
N ASP A 102 25.92 8.95 7.22
CA ASP A 102 26.18 8.36 8.54
C ASP A 102 27.62 7.83 8.58
N ARG A 103 28.54 8.64 9.13
CA ARG A 103 29.99 8.34 9.14
C ARG A 103 30.37 7.25 10.15
N SER A 104 29.45 6.83 11.02
CA SER A 104 29.77 5.97 12.17
C SER A 104 28.70 4.93 12.50
N ALA A 105 27.98 4.44 11.48
CA ALA A 105 26.86 3.51 11.63
C ALA A 105 27.18 2.26 12.51
N ASN A 106 28.36 1.65 12.36
CA ASN A 106 28.76 0.49 13.17
C ASN A 106 29.01 0.89 14.63
N GLN A 107 29.70 2.01 14.87
CA GLN A 107 30.03 2.49 16.21
C GLN A 107 28.78 2.96 16.97
N ARG A 108 27.75 3.46 16.28
CA ARG A 108 26.45 3.81 16.90
C ARG A 108 25.75 2.61 17.53
N THR A 109 25.79 1.46 16.86
CA THR A 109 25.19 0.21 17.38
C THR A 109 25.87 -0.22 18.68
N ASP A 110 27.20 -0.21 18.73
CA ASP A 110 27.96 -0.53 19.94
C ASP A 110 27.71 0.49 21.05
N VAL A 111 27.59 1.78 20.70
CA VAL A 111 27.30 2.86 21.64
C VAL A 111 25.92 2.74 22.26
N ALA A 112 24.88 2.42 21.48
CA ALA A 112 23.53 2.25 22.01
C ALA A 112 23.47 1.09 23.03
N LEU A 113 24.11 -0.04 22.72
CA LEU A 113 24.20 -1.17 23.66
C LEU A 113 25.05 -0.83 24.88
N PHE A 114 26.18 -0.13 24.70
CA PHE A 114 27.04 0.30 25.79
C PHE A 114 26.32 1.24 26.76
N ASP A 115 25.64 2.26 26.23
CA ASP A 115 24.89 3.25 27.03
C ASP A 115 23.73 2.59 27.78
N PHE A 116 23.04 1.65 27.13
CA PHE A 116 21.99 0.86 27.78
C PHE A 116 22.54 0.02 28.93
N LEU A 117 23.65 -0.70 28.74
CA LEU A 117 24.31 -1.44 29.82
C LEU A 117 24.81 -0.51 30.93
N GLY A 118 25.31 0.67 30.58
CA GLY A 118 25.69 1.70 31.53
C GLY A 118 24.51 2.18 32.37
N LYS A 119 23.33 2.36 31.77
CA LYS A 119 22.09 2.73 32.48
C LYS A 119 21.64 1.62 33.42
N VAL A 120 21.65 0.35 32.98
CA VAL A 120 21.35 -0.82 33.82
C VAL A 120 22.31 -0.91 35.00
N ALA A 121 23.62 -0.79 34.76
CA ALA A 121 24.62 -0.82 35.82
C ALA A 121 24.45 0.35 36.81
N SER A 122 24.07 1.54 36.33
CA SER A 122 23.77 2.69 37.19
C SER A 122 22.58 2.44 38.11
N GLU A 123 21.51 1.81 37.60
CA GLU A 123 20.37 1.37 38.41
C GLU A 123 20.77 0.33 39.45
N ASP A 124 21.53 -0.70 39.06
CA ASP A 124 22.01 -1.74 39.97
C ASP A 124 22.87 -1.16 41.10
N HIS A 125 23.77 -0.22 40.77
CA HIS A 125 24.57 0.50 41.77
C HIS A 125 23.71 1.35 42.70
N ARG A 126 22.67 2.01 42.17
CA ARG A 126 21.73 2.80 42.98
C ARG A 126 20.94 1.88 43.93
N ILE A 127 20.48 0.72 43.46
CA ILE A 127 19.79 -0.29 44.28
C ILE A 127 20.71 -0.78 45.40
N ALA A 128 21.95 -1.15 45.07
CA ALA A 128 22.94 -1.58 46.06
C ALA A 128 23.19 -0.50 47.12
N ARG A 129 23.22 0.78 46.72
CA ARG A 129 23.35 1.91 47.63
C ARG A 129 22.15 2.04 48.58
N LEU A 130 20.92 2.03 48.05
CA LEU A 130 19.70 2.15 48.85
C LEU A 130 19.55 0.97 49.83
N SER A 131 19.93 -0.23 49.39
CA SER A 131 19.89 -1.44 50.24
C SER A 131 20.98 -1.44 51.32
N GLN A 132 22.23 -1.10 50.97
CA GLN A 132 23.36 -1.23 51.89
C GLN A 132 23.59 0.00 52.77
N GLN A 133 23.45 1.21 52.21
CA GLN A 133 23.68 2.47 52.93
C GLN A 133 22.42 2.95 53.64
N ASP A 134 21.31 3.04 52.90
CA ASP A 134 20.06 3.59 53.42
C ASP A 134 19.19 2.54 54.12
N ARG A 135 19.59 1.25 54.07
CA ARG A 135 18.94 0.09 54.72
C ARG A 135 17.45 -0.03 54.36
N MET A 136 17.07 0.39 53.16
CA MET A 136 15.70 0.30 52.68
C MET A 136 15.33 -1.17 52.43
N SER A 137 14.08 -1.52 52.73
CA SER A 137 13.52 -2.82 52.39
C SER A 137 13.31 -2.96 50.87
N PRO A 138 13.21 -4.19 50.33
CA PRO A 138 12.97 -4.39 48.90
C PRO A 138 11.75 -3.63 48.37
N ASP A 139 10.63 -3.62 49.12
CA ASP A 139 9.40 -2.95 48.70
C ASP A 139 9.56 -1.41 48.64
N GLU A 140 10.32 -0.83 49.58
CA GLU A 140 10.64 0.60 49.57
C GLU A 140 11.57 0.96 48.39
N ILE A 141 12.53 0.09 48.06
CA ILE A 141 13.42 0.29 46.91
C ILE A 141 12.61 0.23 45.61
N ASP A 142 11.75 -0.76 45.44
CA ASP A 142 10.92 -0.89 44.23
C ASP A 142 9.97 0.32 44.09
N SER A 143 9.44 0.85 45.19
CA SER A 143 8.64 2.09 45.17
C SER A 143 9.44 3.34 44.75
N VAL A 144 10.73 3.42 45.09
CA VAL A 144 11.60 4.57 44.76
C VAL A 144 12.20 4.46 43.36
N MET A 145 12.51 3.25 42.93
CA MET A 145 13.09 2.98 41.60
C MET A 145 12.01 2.96 40.51
N GLY A 146 10.81 2.49 40.84
CA GLY A 146 9.78 2.20 39.84
C GLY A 146 10.20 1.03 38.93
N ALA A 147 9.65 1.02 37.71
CA ALA A 147 10.00 0.01 36.71
C ALA A 147 11.44 0.19 36.21
N ARG A 148 12.23 -0.89 36.27
CA ARG A 148 13.65 -0.89 35.90
C ARG A 148 13.81 -0.80 34.38
N VAL A 149 14.93 -0.24 33.92
CA VAL A 149 15.20 -0.05 32.49
C VAL A 149 15.22 -1.38 31.72
N PHE A 150 15.74 -2.44 32.34
CA PHE A 150 15.74 -3.77 31.72
C PHE A 150 14.34 -4.38 31.63
N ASP A 151 13.50 -4.19 32.66
CA ASP A 151 12.12 -4.67 32.64
C ASP A 151 11.27 -3.89 31.62
N LYS A 152 11.53 -2.59 31.47
CA LYS A 152 10.94 -1.75 30.41
C LYS A 152 11.32 -2.26 29.02
N LEU A 153 12.58 -2.64 28.78
CA LEU A 153 13.02 -3.23 27.52
C LEU A 153 12.19 -4.49 27.20
N GLU A 154 12.06 -5.40 28.16
CA GLU A 154 11.28 -6.63 27.97
C GLU A 154 9.79 -6.38 27.73
N ALA A 155 9.21 -5.41 28.44
CA ALA A 155 7.82 -5.00 28.24
C ALA A 155 7.61 -4.43 26.84
N VAL A 156 8.51 -3.57 26.37
CA VAL A 156 8.47 -2.95 25.04
C VAL A 156 8.58 -4.00 23.92
N LEU A 157 9.57 -4.90 23.99
CA LEU A 157 9.73 -5.95 22.98
C LEU A 157 8.52 -6.92 22.96
N SER A 158 7.96 -7.22 24.13
CA SER A 158 6.77 -8.05 24.23
C SER A 158 5.53 -7.36 23.67
N ALA A 159 5.34 -6.07 23.94
CA ALA A 159 4.22 -5.27 23.43
C ALA A 159 4.28 -5.11 21.90
N ALA A 160 5.49 -5.05 21.34
CA ALA A 160 5.73 -5.06 19.90
C ALA A 160 5.42 -6.42 19.22
N GLY A 161 5.04 -7.44 19.98
CA GLY A 161 4.71 -8.77 19.46
C GLY A 161 5.94 -9.60 19.05
N LEU A 162 7.13 -9.25 19.54
CA LEU A 162 8.35 -9.99 19.23
C LEU A 162 8.45 -11.26 20.09
N ASN A 163 8.73 -12.40 19.45
CA ASN A 163 8.88 -13.69 20.11
C ASN A 163 10.29 -13.91 20.68
N VAL A 164 10.92 -12.83 21.15
CA VAL A 164 12.27 -12.84 21.72
C VAL A 164 12.27 -12.25 23.12
N ARG A 165 13.13 -12.77 23.97
CA ARG A 165 13.50 -12.23 25.27
C ARG A 165 14.99 -12.00 25.28
N ILE A 166 15.44 -10.92 25.88
CA ILE A 166 16.85 -10.59 26.03
C ILE A 166 17.29 -10.97 27.45
N GLU A 167 18.49 -11.53 27.56
CA GLU A 167 19.15 -11.80 28.83
C GLU A 167 20.55 -11.21 28.82
N ILE A 168 20.97 -10.62 29.93
CA ILE A 168 22.36 -10.19 30.12
C ILE A 168 23.12 -11.35 30.76
N ARG A 169 24.17 -11.80 30.07
CA ARG A 169 25.11 -12.84 30.53
C ARG A 169 26.35 -12.20 31.14
N GLY A 170 27.14 -13.00 31.84
CA GLY A 170 28.42 -12.57 32.42
C GLY A 170 29.31 -11.88 31.37
N GLY A 171 30.02 -10.83 31.79
CA GLY A 171 30.88 -10.05 30.91
C GLY A 171 30.15 -9.07 29.99
N GLN A 172 28.97 -8.56 30.39
CA GLN A 172 28.24 -7.52 29.65
C GLN A 172 27.82 -7.94 28.22
N SER A 173 27.57 -9.24 28.03
CA SER A 173 27.09 -9.79 26.76
C SER A 173 25.57 -10.02 26.82
N PHE A 174 24.89 -9.81 25.69
CA PHE A 174 23.48 -10.10 25.52
C PHE A 174 23.29 -11.47 24.85
N SER A 175 22.29 -12.21 25.31
CA SER A 175 21.74 -13.36 24.60
C SER A 175 20.24 -13.17 24.32
N ALA A 176 19.79 -13.77 23.23
CA ALA A 176 18.40 -13.79 22.83
C ALA A 176 17.82 -15.18 23.11
N VAL A 177 16.66 -15.23 23.76
CA VAL A 177 15.92 -16.45 24.07
C VAL A 177 14.59 -16.41 23.33
N HIS A 178 14.35 -17.40 22.48
CA HIS A 178 13.10 -17.47 21.73
C HIS A 178 11.94 -17.90 22.65
N ARG A 179 10.89 -17.08 22.74
CA ARG A 179 9.78 -17.26 23.69
C ARG A 179 8.96 -18.53 23.47
N GLY A 180 8.89 -19.03 22.23
CA GLY A 180 8.09 -20.21 21.88
C GLY A 180 8.74 -21.56 22.20
N ASN A 181 10.07 -21.66 22.24
CA ASN A 181 10.78 -22.93 22.41
C ASN A 181 11.92 -22.87 23.44
N GLY A 182 12.20 -21.70 24.03
CA GLY A 182 13.27 -21.50 25.01
C GLY A 182 14.69 -21.58 24.43
N GLY A 183 14.84 -21.63 23.10
CA GLY A 183 16.14 -21.72 22.45
C GLY A 183 16.94 -20.43 22.63
N GLU A 184 18.13 -20.53 23.21
CA GLU A 184 19.05 -19.42 23.39
C GLU A 184 20.02 -19.29 22.20
N TYR A 185 20.25 -18.07 21.74
CA TYR A 185 21.17 -17.73 20.67
C TYR A 185 21.79 -16.34 20.87
N SER A 186 22.90 -16.07 20.17
CA SER A 186 23.55 -14.74 20.20
C SER A 186 22.66 -13.68 19.55
N ILE A 187 22.65 -12.46 20.09
CA ILE A 187 21.95 -11.32 19.47
C ILE A 187 22.39 -11.05 18.02
N SER A 188 23.60 -11.47 17.64
CA SER A 188 24.09 -11.41 16.25
C SER A 188 23.26 -12.21 15.26
N ARG A 189 22.51 -13.22 15.72
CA ARG A 189 21.66 -14.09 14.90
C ARG A 189 20.18 -13.70 14.92
N MET A 190 19.82 -12.61 15.60
CA MET A 190 18.46 -12.07 15.58
C MET A 190 18.06 -11.66 14.15
N SER A 191 16.76 -11.70 13.86
CA SER A 191 16.23 -11.17 12.60
C SER A 191 16.49 -9.66 12.50
N ASP A 192 16.50 -9.10 11.28
CA ASP A 192 16.72 -7.66 11.10
C ASP A 192 15.73 -6.81 11.91
N GLY A 193 14.46 -7.24 11.97
CA GLY A 193 13.43 -6.56 12.77
C GLY A 193 13.65 -6.65 14.28
N GLU A 194 14.05 -7.80 14.79
CA GLU A 194 14.40 -7.97 16.21
C GLU A 194 15.61 -7.10 16.60
N ARG A 195 16.65 -7.06 15.74
CA ARG A 195 17.84 -6.23 15.97
C ARG A 195 17.49 -4.75 15.97
N ALA A 196 16.69 -4.30 15.00
CA ALA A 196 16.22 -2.93 14.92
C ALA A 196 15.41 -2.53 16.16
N ALA A 197 14.51 -3.40 16.62
CA ALA A 197 13.70 -3.16 17.80
C ALA A 197 14.54 -3.08 19.08
N LEU A 198 15.50 -3.99 19.26
CA LEU A 198 16.42 -3.97 20.40
C LEU A 198 17.23 -2.67 20.43
N LEU A 199 17.80 -2.27 19.30
CA LEU A 199 18.62 -1.07 19.21
C LEU A 199 17.84 0.21 19.44
N LEU A 200 16.68 0.34 18.78
CA LEU A 200 15.78 1.47 18.99
C LEU A 200 15.37 1.57 20.46
N SER A 201 15.04 0.45 21.09
CA SER A 201 14.66 0.42 22.50
C SER A 201 15.82 0.76 23.41
N ALA A 202 17.02 0.23 23.15
CA ALA A 202 18.22 0.53 23.91
C ALA A 202 18.56 2.02 23.88
N GLU A 203 18.48 2.65 22.71
CA GLU A 203 18.79 4.08 22.54
C GLU A 203 17.75 4.98 23.21
N VAL A 204 16.45 4.66 23.07
CA VAL A 204 15.36 5.43 23.70
C VAL A 204 15.35 5.27 25.22
N LEU A 205 15.57 4.07 25.74
CA LEU A 205 15.55 3.80 27.19
C LEU A 205 16.81 4.30 27.90
N SER A 206 17.93 4.45 27.18
CA SER A 206 19.17 5.04 27.72
C SER A 206 19.25 6.57 27.59
N ALA A 207 18.32 7.19 26.85
CA ALA A 207 18.33 8.64 26.64
C ALA A 207 18.19 9.44 27.95
N PRO A 208 18.74 10.68 28.01
CA PRO A 208 18.63 11.54 29.19
C PRO A 208 17.20 11.72 29.69
N ASP A 209 17.05 11.91 31.00
CA ASP A 209 15.75 12.12 31.63
C ASP A 209 15.17 13.49 31.20
N SER A 210 13.85 13.57 30.96
CA SER A 210 13.15 14.81 30.59
C SER A 210 13.75 15.53 29.37
N CYS A 211 13.97 14.79 28.29
CA CYS A 211 14.50 15.30 27.02
C CYS A 211 13.49 15.19 25.86
N VAL A 212 13.86 15.75 24.71
CA VAL A 212 13.19 15.50 23.43
C VAL A 212 13.85 14.30 22.76
N ILE A 213 13.06 13.31 22.37
CA ILE A 213 13.51 12.15 21.61
C ILE A 213 12.97 12.26 20.17
N ILE A 214 13.87 12.50 19.21
CA ILE A 214 13.52 12.49 17.79
C ILE A 214 13.71 11.09 17.23
N LEU A 215 12.64 10.49 16.70
CA LEU A 215 12.68 9.22 15.98
C LEU A 215 12.61 9.51 14.47
N ASP A 216 13.72 9.34 13.75
CA ASP A 216 13.80 9.58 12.30
C ASP A 216 13.66 8.27 11.51
N GLU A 217 12.53 8.12 10.81
CA GLU A 217 12.09 6.90 10.10
C GLU A 217 12.15 5.63 10.98
N PRO A 218 11.52 5.61 12.18
CA PRO A 218 11.61 4.46 13.10
C PRO A 218 11.05 3.16 12.51
N GLU A 219 10.16 3.23 11.52
CA GLU A 219 9.65 2.08 10.78
C GLU A 219 10.70 1.41 9.87
N ARG A 220 11.83 2.07 9.61
CA ARG A 220 12.86 1.57 8.69
C ARG A 220 13.47 0.28 9.25
N HIS A 221 13.36 -0.79 8.47
CA HIS A 221 13.76 -2.17 8.82
C HIS A 221 12.89 -2.90 9.86
N LEU A 222 11.79 -2.28 10.30
CA LEU A 222 10.76 -2.95 11.07
C LEU A 222 9.60 -3.35 10.14
N HIS A 223 9.01 -4.52 10.38
CA HIS A 223 7.77 -4.87 9.72
C HIS A 223 6.65 -3.97 10.27
N ARG A 224 5.73 -3.50 9.41
CA ARG A 224 4.67 -2.56 9.80
C ARG A 224 3.86 -3.00 11.02
N SER A 225 3.63 -4.30 11.16
CA SER A 225 2.89 -4.88 12.30
C SER A 225 3.61 -4.76 13.65
N VAL A 226 4.91 -4.50 13.64
CA VAL A 226 5.76 -4.37 14.85
C VAL A 226 5.99 -2.89 15.18
N SER A 227 6.17 -2.05 14.15
CA SER A 227 6.57 -0.63 14.31
C SER A 227 5.64 0.16 15.22
N ALA A 228 4.32 0.11 14.99
CA ALA A 228 3.35 0.87 15.78
C ALA A 228 3.36 0.45 17.26
N GLY A 229 3.25 -0.86 17.54
CA GLY A 229 3.25 -1.38 18.90
C GLY A 229 4.56 -1.13 19.64
N LEU A 230 5.70 -1.21 18.95
CA LEU A 230 7.00 -0.89 19.53
C LEU A 230 7.11 0.58 19.93
N ILE A 231 6.73 1.49 19.02
CA ILE A 231 6.83 2.93 19.26
C ILE A 231 5.86 3.34 20.38
N GLU A 232 4.61 2.87 20.35
CA GLU A 232 3.64 3.13 21.42
C GLU A 232 4.16 2.67 22.79
N ALA A 233 4.75 1.47 22.87
CA ALA A 233 5.33 0.99 24.11
C ALA A 233 6.53 1.82 24.60
N LEU A 234 7.35 2.35 23.67
CA LEU A 234 8.46 3.25 23.99
C LEU A 234 7.98 4.61 24.50
N LEU A 235 6.91 5.15 23.91
CA LEU A 235 6.24 6.36 24.37
C LEU A 235 5.77 6.19 25.82
N ASP A 236 5.13 5.06 26.13
CA ASP A 236 4.66 4.75 27.48
C ASP A 236 5.82 4.56 28.48
N ALA A 237 6.91 3.90 28.05
CA ALA A 237 8.07 3.65 28.91
C ALA A 237 8.86 4.93 29.28
N ARG A 238 8.72 5.99 28.47
CA ARG A 238 9.40 7.29 28.57
C ARG A 238 8.43 8.47 28.55
N ALA A 239 7.33 8.37 29.30
CA ALA A 239 6.37 9.46 29.46
C ALA A 239 6.98 10.76 30.06
N ASP A 240 8.20 10.70 30.61
CA ASP A 240 8.97 11.87 31.04
C ASP A 240 9.50 12.72 29.88
N CYS A 241 9.54 12.18 28.66
CA CYS A 241 10.10 12.84 27.48
C CYS A 241 9.02 13.36 26.53
N CYS A 242 9.41 14.27 25.63
CA CYS A 242 8.63 14.61 24.44
C CYS A 242 9.14 13.80 23.26
N PHE A 243 8.25 13.23 22.46
CA PHE A 243 8.65 12.50 21.25
C PHE A 243 8.35 13.29 20.00
N VAL A 244 9.29 13.27 19.06
CA VAL A 244 9.14 13.83 17.72
C VAL A 244 9.35 12.70 16.71
N VAL A 245 8.27 12.23 16.12
CA VAL A 245 8.29 11.09 15.19
C VAL A 245 8.25 11.60 13.76
N MET A 246 9.31 11.35 13.00
CA MET A 246 9.42 11.68 11.58
C MET A 246 9.21 10.42 10.77
N THR A 247 8.08 10.31 10.07
CA THR A 247 7.70 9.07 9.38
C THR A 247 7.16 9.33 7.98
N HIS A 248 7.22 8.31 7.12
CA HIS A 248 6.47 8.29 5.87
C HIS A 248 5.28 7.30 5.92
N ASP A 249 5.15 6.58 7.03
CA ASP A 249 4.08 5.61 7.25
C ASP A 249 2.83 6.32 7.81
N LEU A 250 1.77 6.36 7.00
CA LEU A 250 0.50 6.95 7.42
C LEU A 250 -0.20 6.14 8.50
N ASP A 251 0.00 4.82 8.53
CA ASP A 251 -0.64 3.96 9.53
C ASP A 251 -0.03 4.22 10.90
N LEU A 252 1.31 4.35 10.97
CA LEU A 252 2.02 4.77 12.17
C LEU A 252 1.60 6.18 12.59
N ALA A 253 1.57 7.15 11.66
CA ALA A 253 1.13 8.50 11.99
C ALA A 253 -0.31 8.52 12.53
N SER A 254 -1.20 7.73 11.94
CA SER A 254 -2.59 7.62 12.38
C SER A 254 -2.73 6.95 13.74
N SER A 255 -1.89 5.97 14.10
CA SER A 255 -1.93 5.33 15.42
C SER A 255 -1.50 6.31 16.51
N LEU A 256 -0.50 7.13 16.21
CA LEU A 256 0.03 8.14 17.13
C LEU A 256 -0.87 9.38 17.29
N ASN A 257 -1.76 9.68 16.33
CA ASN A 257 -2.74 10.77 16.44
C ASN A 257 -3.68 10.65 17.66
N ALA A 258 -3.84 9.46 18.23
CA ALA A 258 -4.66 9.27 19.43
C ALA A 258 -3.97 9.74 20.72
N ARG A 259 -2.67 10.06 20.67
CA ARG A 259 -1.89 10.56 21.81
C ARG A 259 -1.97 12.08 21.89
N SER A 260 -1.77 12.63 23.08
CA SER A 260 -1.65 14.07 23.28
C SER A 260 -0.48 14.62 22.46
N GLY A 261 -0.72 15.64 21.65
CA GLY A 261 0.31 16.26 20.81
C GLY A 261 -0.25 16.76 19.49
N GLU A 262 0.62 16.96 18.49
CA GLU A 262 0.24 17.55 17.21
C GLU A 262 0.81 16.78 16.03
N THR A 263 0.03 16.67 14.96
CA THR A 263 0.45 16.01 13.72
C THR A 263 0.57 17.02 12.58
N PHE A 264 1.63 16.88 11.80
CA PHE A 264 2.01 17.79 10.73
C PHE A 264 2.29 17.01 9.44
N ALA A 265 1.71 17.47 8.33
CA ALA A 265 2.07 17.01 7.00
C ALA A 265 3.23 17.85 6.46
N VAL A 266 4.36 17.21 6.14
CA VAL A 266 5.55 17.82 5.52
C VAL A 266 5.49 17.55 4.02
N LEU A 267 5.09 18.57 3.25
CA LEU A 267 4.81 18.47 1.82
C LEU A 267 6.05 18.75 0.95
N GLY A 268 6.98 19.54 1.46
CA GLY A 268 8.22 19.88 0.75
C GLY A 268 9.05 20.91 1.50
N LEU A 269 10.14 21.33 0.87
CA LEU A 269 11.00 22.42 1.32
C LEU A 269 11.56 23.20 0.14
N GLU A 270 11.85 24.48 0.37
CA GLU A 270 12.52 25.36 -0.60
C GLU A 270 13.97 25.62 -0.17
N TRP A 271 14.90 25.56 -1.13
CA TRP A 271 16.32 25.80 -0.90
C TRP A 271 16.72 27.19 -1.39
N VAL A 272 17.54 27.89 -0.60
CA VAL A 272 18.26 29.09 -1.04
C VAL A 272 19.75 28.86 -0.78
N GLY A 273 20.50 28.54 -1.83
CA GLY A 273 21.88 28.09 -1.70
C GLY A 273 21.96 26.72 -1.02
N GLU A 274 22.75 26.62 0.05
CA GLU A 274 22.92 25.40 0.85
C GLU A 274 22.01 25.35 2.10
N GLU A 275 21.18 26.38 2.31
CA GLU A 275 20.28 26.50 3.45
C GLU A 275 18.81 26.32 3.03
N VAL A 276 18.01 25.83 3.98
CA VAL A 276 16.56 25.71 3.79
C VAL A 276 15.91 27.05 4.10
N ALA A 277 15.20 27.62 3.11
CA ALA A 277 14.52 28.89 3.29
C ALA A 277 13.20 28.74 4.06
N TYR A 278 12.38 27.77 3.68
CA TYR A 278 11.16 27.42 4.39
C TYR A 278 10.73 25.98 4.10
N TRP A 279 9.91 25.42 4.99
CA TRP A 279 9.22 24.15 4.77
C TRP A 279 7.74 24.39 4.43
N ASP A 280 7.18 23.60 3.52
CA ASP A 280 5.74 23.52 3.29
C ASP A 280 5.15 22.49 4.28
N ILE A 281 4.70 23.00 5.43
CA ILE A 281 4.17 22.20 6.54
C ILE A 281 2.74 22.63 6.84
N GLN A 282 1.87 21.65 7.01
CA GLN A 282 0.47 21.87 7.37
C GLN A 282 0.12 21.10 8.63
N ARG A 283 -0.50 21.78 9.61
CA ARG A 283 -1.04 21.12 10.80
C ARG A 283 -2.27 20.30 10.42
N VAL A 284 -2.32 19.05 10.88
CA VAL A 284 -3.46 18.15 10.77
C VAL A 284 -4.29 18.31 12.03
N ARG A 285 -5.59 18.59 11.91
CA ARG A 285 -6.49 18.75 13.06
C ARG A 285 -6.87 17.38 13.63
N GLU A 286 -7.10 17.29 14.94
CA GLU A 286 -7.40 16.05 15.66
C GLU A 286 -8.65 15.31 15.14
N ASP A 287 -9.61 16.04 14.58
CA ASP A 287 -10.88 15.54 14.04
C ASP A 287 -10.84 15.28 12.52
N GLU A 288 -9.79 15.70 11.83
CA GLU A 288 -9.63 15.54 10.39
C GLU A 288 -8.55 14.48 10.10
N SER A 289 -8.96 13.38 9.46
CA SER A 289 -7.99 12.53 8.78
C SER A 289 -7.16 13.35 7.81
N LEU A 290 -5.87 13.03 7.63
CA LEU A 290 -4.99 13.68 6.64
C LEU A 290 -5.75 14.03 5.36
N THR A 291 -5.70 15.30 4.94
CA THR A 291 -6.41 15.77 3.74
C THR A 291 -6.03 14.92 2.52
N GLU A 292 -6.96 14.71 1.59
CA GLU A 292 -6.68 13.96 0.35
C GLU A 292 -5.49 14.55 -0.43
N SER A 293 -5.30 15.86 -0.38
CA SER A 293 -4.13 16.54 -0.92
C SER A 293 -2.83 16.18 -0.20
N ALA A 294 -2.82 16.12 1.14
CA ALA A 294 -1.66 15.72 1.92
C ALA A 294 -1.35 14.24 1.72
N ARG A 295 -2.36 13.36 1.77
CA ARG A 295 -2.20 11.93 1.47
C ARG A 295 -1.63 11.70 0.07
N ARG A 296 -2.09 12.46 -0.92
CA ARG A 296 -1.57 12.39 -2.29
C ARG A 296 -0.14 12.90 -2.43
N ALA A 297 0.24 13.94 -1.69
CA ALA A 297 1.62 14.42 -1.66
C ALA A 297 2.56 13.40 -0.99
N ILE A 298 2.06 12.69 0.03
CA ILE A 298 2.85 11.74 0.83
C ILE A 298 2.96 10.36 0.15
N LEU A 299 1.83 9.79 -0.28
CA LEU A 299 1.73 8.44 -0.85
C LEU A 299 1.74 8.42 -2.39
N GLY A 300 1.63 9.58 -3.05
CA GLY A 300 1.36 9.66 -4.48
C GLY A 300 -0.12 9.44 -4.81
N GLY A 301 -0.42 9.11 -6.07
CA GLY A 301 -1.80 8.75 -6.47
C GLY A 301 -2.31 7.51 -5.74
N ARG A 302 -3.64 7.37 -5.57
CA ARG A 302 -4.23 6.11 -5.09
C ARG A 302 -3.79 4.96 -5.97
N GLN A 303 -3.42 3.83 -5.37
CA GLN A 303 -3.13 2.61 -6.13
C GLN A 303 -4.41 2.16 -6.84
N ARG A 304 -4.34 1.97 -8.15
CA ARG A 304 -5.51 1.64 -8.96
C ARG A 304 -5.59 0.15 -9.17
N ILE A 305 -6.69 -0.47 -8.74
CA ILE A 305 -6.96 -1.89 -8.93
C ILE A 305 -8.18 -2.05 -9.82
N LEU A 306 -8.02 -2.81 -10.91
CA LEU A 306 -9.08 -3.17 -11.83
C LEU A 306 -9.41 -4.64 -11.65
N PHE A 307 -10.57 -4.93 -11.07
CA PHE A 307 -11.10 -6.28 -10.94
C PHE A 307 -11.71 -6.72 -12.27
N VAL A 308 -11.35 -7.92 -12.73
CA VAL A 308 -11.83 -8.49 -13.98
C VAL A 308 -12.35 -9.90 -13.75
N GLU A 309 -13.23 -10.37 -14.62
CA GLU A 309 -13.70 -11.75 -14.59
C GLU A 309 -12.60 -12.75 -14.98
N GLY A 310 -12.79 -14.00 -14.58
CA GLY A 310 -11.91 -15.11 -14.89
C GLY A 310 -10.85 -15.39 -13.83
N ALA A 311 -9.77 -16.03 -14.25
CA ALA A 311 -8.66 -16.46 -13.40
C ALA A 311 -7.33 -15.85 -13.86
N ASP A 312 -6.38 -15.79 -12.92
CA ASP A 312 -5.02 -15.32 -13.19
C ASP A 312 -4.35 -16.14 -14.29
N GLY A 313 -3.56 -15.46 -15.13
CA GLY A 313 -2.81 -16.10 -16.22
C GLY A 313 -3.64 -16.49 -17.44
N SER A 314 -4.93 -16.15 -17.49
CA SER A 314 -5.76 -16.28 -18.70
C SER A 314 -5.32 -15.31 -19.82
N LEU A 315 -5.75 -15.60 -21.05
CA LEU A 315 -5.52 -14.71 -22.19
C LEU A 315 -6.22 -13.36 -21.98
N ASP A 316 -7.42 -13.39 -21.39
CA ASP A 316 -8.24 -12.23 -21.07
C ASP A 316 -7.56 -11.34 -20.02
N TYR A 317 -6.97 -11.94 -18.98
CA TYR A 317 -6.15 -11.23 -18.00
C TYR A 317 -5.00 -10.47 -18.67
N SER A 318 -4.34 -11.11 -19.65
CA SER A 318 -3.27 -10.47 -20.42
C SER A 318 -3.78 -9.35 -21.33
N LEU A 319 -4.99 -9.48 -21.90
CA LEU A 319 -5.62 -8.42 -22.68
C LEU A 319 -5.86 -7.18 -21.81
N TYR A 320 -6.46 -7.35 -20.63
CA TYR A 320 -6.70 -6.24 -19.70
C TYR A 320 -5.42 -5.51 -19.29
N ARG A 321 -4.29 -6.22 -19.11
CA ARG A 321 -2.99 -5.59 -18.83
C ARG A 321 -2.50 -4.67 -19.95
N HIS A 322 -2.75 -5.04 -21.21
CA HIS A 322 -2.38 -4.19 -22.35
C HIS A 322 -3.33 -3.01 -22.52
N LEU A 323 -4.63 -3.20 -22.25
CA LEU A 323 -5.63 -2.15 -22.36
C LEU A 323 -5.50 -1.12 -21.22
N PHE A 324 -5.12 -1.55 -20.00
CA PHE A 324 -5.09 -0.70 -18.80
C PHE A 324 -3.72 -0.70 -18.11
N PRO A 325 -2.65 -0.19 -18.74
CA PRO A 325 -1.30 -0.23 -18.19
C PRO A 325 -1.13 0.57 -16.88
N GLY A 326 -2.00 1.57 -16.62
CA GLY A 326 -2.01 2.35 -15.37
C GLY A 326 -2.77 1.69 -14.21
N TRP A 327 -3.25 0.46 -14.39
CA TRP A 327 -4.04 -0.28 -13.42
C TRP A 327 -3.38 -1.61 -13.07
N THR A 328 -3.43 -1.98 -11.79
CA THR A 328 -3.13 -3.34 -11.35
C THR A 328 -4.34 -4.22 -11.60
N ILE A 329 -4.20 -5.22 -12.47
CA ILE A 329 -5.29 -6.14 -12.81
C ILE A 329 -5.39 -7.25 -11.77
N ALA A 330 -6.60 -7.48 -11.24
CA ALA A 330 -6.91 -8.55 -10.29
C ALA A 330 -8.05 -9.42 -10.83
N ALA A 331 -7.83 -10.72 -11.02
CA ALA A 331 -8.89 -11.64 -11.41
C ALA A 331 -9.78 -11.97 -10.18
N ALA A 332 -11.09 -11.78 -10.30
CA ALA A 332 -12.03 -11.98 -9.19
C ALA A 332 -12.94 -13.21 -9.35
N GLY A 333 -12.77 -14.02 -10.39
CA GLY A 333 -13.70 -15.10 -10.72
C GLY A 333 -14.90 -14.57 -11.50
N GLY A 334 -16.13 -14.84 -11.04
CA GLY A 334 -17.35 -14.41 -11.76
C GLY A 334 -17.76 -12.95 -11.49
N CYS A 335 -18.64 -12.40 -12.33
CA CYS A 335 -19.13 -11.01 -12.23
C CYS A 335 -19.61 -10.60 -10.83
N GLU A 336 -20.24 -11.49 -10.06
CA GLU A 336 -20.71 -11.18 -8.69
C GLU A 336 -19.55 -10.82 -7.75
N TRP A 337 -18.43 -11.55 -7.85
CA TRP A 337 -17.23 -11.30 -7.04
C TRP A 337 -16.51 -10.03 -7.47
N VAL A 338 -16.50 -9.70 -8.77
CA VAL A 338 -16.02 -8.40 -9.26
C VAL A 338 -16.82 -7.27 -8.60
N ILE A 339 -18.16 -7.33 -8.65
CA ILE A 339 -19.04 -6.31 -8.08
C ILE A 339 -18.80 -6.16 -6.58
N ARG A 340 -18.83 -7.27 -5.83
CA ARG A 340 -18.61 -7.27 -4.36
C ARG A 340 -17.23 -6.73 -3.98
N SER A 341 -16.19 -7.04 -4.74
CA SER A 341 -14.83 -6.56 -4.45
C SER A 341 -14.71 -5.04 -4.61
N VAL A 342 -15.32 -4.50 -5.68
CA VAL A 342 -15.36 -3.06 -5.93
C VAL A 342 -16.19 -2.34 -4.89
N GLU A 343 -17.39 -2.84 -4.57
CA GLU A 343 -18.26 -2.25 -3.54
C GLU A 343 -17.61 -2.28 -2.16
N GLY A 344 -16.97 -3.39 -1.78
CA GLY A 344 -16.28 -3.55 -0.51
C GLY A 344 -15.17 -2.52 -0.32
N LEU A 345 -14.25 -2.40 -1.28
CA LEU A 345 -13.19 -1.40 -1.22
C LEU A 345 -13.73 0.03 -1.28
N ARG A 346 -14.74 0.31 -2.11
CA ARG A 346 -15.31 1.66 -2.15
C ARG A 346 -15.97 2.06 -0.84
N SER A 347 -16.64 1.14 -0.15
CA SER A 347 -17.27 1.41 1.14
C SER A 347 -16.25 1.76 2.23
N ALA A 348 -15.02 1.24 2.13
CA ALA A 348 -13.93 1.47 3.07
C ALA A 348 -12.88 2.47 2.57
N ALA A 349 -13.20 3.29 1.54
CA ALA A 349 -12.23 4.16 0.88
C ALA A 349 -11.52 5.18 1.79
N ALA A 350 -12.08 5.47 2.97
CA ALA A 350 -11.45 6.31 4.00
C ALA A 350 -10.26 5.63 4.70
N HIS A 351 -10.24 4.29 4.73
CA HIS A 351 -9.29 3.46 5.49
C HIS A 351 -8.17 2.85 4.63
N HIS A 352 -8.16 3.10 3.31
CA HIS A 352 -7.09 2.60 2.44
C HIS A 352 -6.80 3.54 1.26
N TRP A 353 -5.58 3.44 0.73
CA TRP A 353 -5.10 4.25 -0.40
C TRP A 353 -5.25 3.53 -1.75
N VAL A 354 -6.41 2.94 -1.98
CA VAL A 354 -6.73 2.16 -3.19
C VAL A 354 -7.96 2.73 -3.88
N HIS A 355 -7.90 2.85 -5.20
CA HIS A 355 -9.02 3.15 -6.07
C HIS A 355 -9.43 1.87 -6.82
N ALA A 356 -10.61 1.35 -6.50
CA ALA A 356 -11.13 0.13 -7.08
C ALA A 356 -12.12 0.40 -8.22
N ALA A 357 -11.99 -0.39 -9.27
CA ALA A 357 -12.85 -0.45 -10.44
C ALA A 357 -13.08 -1.91 -10.85
N GLY A 358 -14.17 -2.18 -11.56
CA GLY A 358 -14.45 -3.52 -12.09
C GLY A 358 -14.81 -3.48 -13.57
N VAL A 359 -14.40 -4.49 -14.33
CA VAL A 359 -14.91 -4.74 -15.69
C VAL A 359 -15.52 -6.14 -15.73
N ILE A 360 -16.76 -6.23 -16.22
CA ILE A 360 -17.52 -7.47 -16.35
C ILE A 360 -18.02 -7.65 -17.78
N ASP A 361 -18.27 -8.89 -18.17
CA ASP A 361 -18.80 -9.27 -19.48
C ASP A 361 -20.19 -8.66 -19.72
N GLY A 362 -20.52 -8.41 -20.99
CA GLY A 362 -21.79 -7.81 -21.36
C GLY A 362 -22.98 -8.71 -21.09
N ASP A 363 -22.87 -9.99 -21.44
CA ASP A 363 -23.93 -11.03 -21.40
C ASP A 363 -25.33 -10.58 -21.89
N GLY A 364 -25.45 -9.47 -22.63
CA GLY A 364 -26.73 -8.89 -23.04
C GLY A 364 -27.49 -8.12 -21.94
N ARG A 365 -26.79 -7.48 -20.99
CA ARG A 365 -27.39 -6.56 -20.01
C ARG A 365 -28.05 -5.37 -20.68
N GLU A 366 -29.16 -4.91 -20.11
CA GLU A 366 -29.87 -3.71 -20.60
C GLU A 366 -29.14 -2.44 -20.19
N GLU A 367 -29.33 -1.34 -20.93
CA GLU A 367 -28.59 -0.08 -20.70
C GLU A 367 -28.82 0.50 -19.30
N THR A 368 -30.02 0.33 -18.74
CA THR A 368 -30.34 0.74 -17.37
C THR A 368 -29.49 0.01 -16.32
N GLU A 369 -29.25 -1.29 -16.51
CA GLU A 369 -28.37 -2.11 -15.65
C GLU A 369 -26.90 -1.69 -15.80
N ARG A 370 -26.46 -1.42 -17.04
CA ARG A 370 -25.09 -0.93 -17.32
C ARG A 370 -24.83 0.39 -16.61
N LEU A 371 -25.78 1.33 -16.65
CA LEU A 371 -25.68 2.62 -15.94
C LEU A 371 -25.68 2.46 -14.41
N ALA A 372 -26.51 1.54 -13.88
CA ALA A 372 -26.54 1.26 -12.46
C ALA A 372 -25.20 0.71 -11.95
N LEU A 373 -24.57 -0.20 -12.69
CA LEU A 373 -23.24 -0.73 -12.38
C LEU A 373 -22.14 0.31 -12.57
N ALA A 374 -22.21 1.15 -13.61
CA ALA A 374 -21.26 2.22 -13.84
C ALA A 374 -21.22 3.21 -12.67
N SER A 375 -22.38 3.52 -12.05
CA SER A 375 -22.45 4.36 -10.84
C SER A 375 -21.67 3.78 -9.64
N LYS A 376 -21.43 2.47 -9.65
CA LYS A 376 -20.67 1.73 -8.64
C LYS A 376 -19.20 1.52 -9.02
N ASN A 377 -18.70 2.16 -10.08
CA ASN A 377 -17.40 1.89 -10.70
C ASN A 377 -17.25 0.44 -11.22
N VAL A 378 -18.34 -0.16 -11.70
CA VAL A 378 -18.31 -1.44 -12.40
C VAL A 378 -18.76 -1.22 -13.84
N TRP A 379 -17.85 -1.37 -14.79
CA TRP A 379 -18.10 -1.20 -16.21
C TRP A 379 -18.50 -2.53 -16.84
N VAL A 380 -19.55 -2.48 -17.65
CA VAL A 380 -20.04 -3.63 -18.40
C VAL A 380 -19.54 -3.52 -19.83
N LEU A 381 -18.86 -4.55 -20.33
CA LEU A 381 -18.43 -4.61 -21.72
C LEU A 381 -19.62 -4.39 -22.66
N PRO A 382 -19.46 -3.61 -23.74
CA PRO A 382 -20.50 -3.44 -24.76
C PRO A 382 -20.61 -4.67 -25.68
N CYS A 383 -19.69 -5.62 -25.56
CA CYS A 383 -19.76 -6.91 -26.21
C CYS A 383 -20.18 -8.01 -25.23
N SER A 384 -20.78 -9.09 -25.74
CA SER A 384 -21.32 -10.18 -24.92
C SER A 384 -20.27 -10.79 -24.00
N GLU A 385 -19.05 -11.01 -24.48
CA GLU A 385 -17.94 -11.60 -23.73
C GLU A 385 -16.63 -10.90 -24.13
N VAL A 386 -15.63 -10.92 -23.25
CA VAL A 386 -14.29 -10.36 -23.54
C VAL A 386 -13.67 -10.92 -24.82
N GLU A 387 -13.92 -12.18 -25.17
CA GLU A 387 -13.34 -12.78 -26.37
C GLU A 387 -13.83 -12.12 -27.67
N SER A 388 -15.00 -11.46 -27.65
CA SER A 388 -15.49 -10.69 -28.79
C SER A 388 -14.53 -9.54 -29.17
N LEU A 389 -13.75 -9.03 -28.22
CA LEU A 389 -12.77 -7.97 -28.48
C LEU A 389 -11.68 -8.41 -29.47
N TYR A 390 -11.29 -9.69 -29.47
CA TYR A 390 -10.32 -10.22 -30.43
C TYR A 390 -10.85 -10.22 -31.86
N TYR A 391 -12.17 -10.27 -32.04
CA TYR A 391 -12.83 -10.37 -33.35
C TYR A 391 -13.40 -9.04 -33.84
N LEU A 392 -13.10 -7.92 -33.18
CA LEU A 392 -13.49 -6.60 -33.67
C LEU A 392 -12.89 -6.35 -35.07
N PRO A 393 -13.63 -5.67 -35.98
CA PRO A 393 -13.16 -5.38 -37.33
C PRO A 393 -11.75 -4.77 -37.37
N GLU A 394 -11.47 -3.85 -36.46
CA GLU A 394 -10.18 -3.17 -36.30
C GLU A 394 -9.04 -4.13 -35.94
N VAL A 395 -9.31 -5.10 -35.07
CA VAL A 395 -8.33 -6.12 -34.66
C VAL A 395 -8.06 -7.09 -35.81
N ILE A 396 -9.10 -7.60 -36.48
CA ILE A 396 -8.96 -8.46 -37.65
C ILE A 396 -8.15 -7.75 -38.75
N ARG A 397 -8.42 -6.46 -38.98
CA ARG A 397 -7.69 -5.64 -39.96
C ARG A 397 -6.19 -5.57 -39.65
N VAL A 398 -5.82 -5.30 -38.39
CA VAL A 398 -4.41 -5.22 -37.98
C VAL A 398 -3.72 -6.59 -38.10
N VAL A 399 -4.37 -7.66 -37.66
CA VAL A 399 -3.81 -9.02 -37.81
C VAL A 399 -3.65 -9.40 -39.29
N ALA A 400 -4.63 -9.08 -40.14
CA ALA A 400 -4.54 -9.30 -41.58
C ALA A 400 -3.38 -8.54 -42.22
N ARG A 401 -3.16 -7.27 -41.83
CA ARG A 401 -2.00 -6.47 -42.27
C ARG A 401 -0.66 -7.10 -41.90
N ARG A 402 -0.53 -7.55 -40.65
CA ARG A 402 0.69 -8.21 -40.17
C ARG A 402 0.95 -9.53 -40.91
N ARG A 403 -0.11 -10.30 -41.17
CA ARG A 403 -0.02 -11.56 -41.93
C ARG A 403 0.37 -11.31 -43.38
N ALA A 404 -0.28 -10.35 -44.02
CA ALA A 404 0.00 -9.94 -45.39
C ALA A 404 1.45 -9.48 -45.57
N ALA A 405 1.98 -8.70 -44.62
CA ALA A 405 3.38 -8.26 -44.63
C ALA A 405 4.37 -9.44 -44.51
N ALA A 406 4.03 -10.48 -43.73
CA ALA A 406 4.87 -11.67 -43.57
C ALA A 406 4.83 -12.61 -44.79
N ASP A 407 3.65 -12.79 -45.40
CA ASP A 407 3.44 -13.76 -46.47
C ASP A 407 3.50 -13.13 -47.89
N GLY A 408 3.67 -11.81 -48.00
CA GLY A 408 3.68 -11.09 -49.28
C GLY A 408 2.33 -11.02 -50.00
N THR A 409 1.22 -11.10 -49.25
CA THR A 409 -0.15 -11.07 -49.79
C THR A 409 -0.81 -9.70 -49.61
N VAL A 410 -2.02 -9.50 -50.15
CA VAL A 410 -2.77 -8.25 -49.98
C VAL A 410 -3.66 -8.35 -48.73
N TRP A 411 -3.51 -7.40 -47.80
CA TRP A 411 -4.22 -7.44 -46.52
C TRP A 411 -5.74 -7.23 -46.64
N SER A 412 -6.20 -6.47 -47.63
CA SER A 412 -7.64 -6.24 -47.88
C SER A 412 -8.34 -7.55 -48.21
N ASP A 413 -7.72 -8.37 -49.06
CA ASP A 413 -8.29 -9.65 -49.50
C ASP A 413 -8.36 -10.63 -48.33
N LEU A 414 -7.32 -10.68 -47.49
CA LEU A 414 -7.32 -11.48 -46.26
C LEU A 414 -8.40 -11.02 -45.28
N TYR A 415 -8.57 -9.71 -45.13
CA TYR A 415 -9.59 -9.12 -44.26
C TYR A 415 -11.00 -9.44 -44.76
N GLU A 416 -11.32 -9.16 -46.03
CA GLU A 416 -12.63 -9.45 -46.63
C GLU A 416 -12.95 -10.95 -46.63
N LYS A 417 -11.94 -11.78 -46.89
CA LYS A 417 -12.07 -13.24 -46.76
C LYS A 417 -12.38 -13.64 -45.32
N ALA A 418 -11.71 -13.08 -44.32
CA ALA A 418 -12.00 -13.37 -42.92
C ALA A 418 -13.45 -13.00 -42.57
N ILE A 419 -13.88 -11.78 -42.86
CA ILE A 419 -15.25 -11.32 -42.58
C ILE A 419 -16.29 -12.22 -43.27
N SER A 420 -16.12 -12.51 -44.56
CA SER A 420 -17.07 -13.34 -45.32
C SER A 420 -17.13 -14.79 -44.84
N GLU A 421 -16.00 -15.42 -44.49
CA GLU A 421 -15.98 -16.76 -43.90
C GLU A 421 -16.62 -16.78 -42.50
N GLY A 422 -16.40 -15.74 -41.70
CA GLY A 422 -17.06 -15.57 -40.40
C GLY A 422 -18.58 -15.51 -40.53
N LEU A 423 -19.09 -14.62 -41.38
CA LEU A 423 -20.53 -14.52 -41.66
C LEU A 423 -21.11 -15.82 -42.22
N ARG A 424 -20.38 -16.50 -43.11
CA ARG A 424 -20.81 -17.81 -43.65
C ARG A 424 -20.92 -18.87 -42.55
N ALA A 425 -19.98 -18.92 -41.61
CA ALA A 425 -20.06 -19.83 -40.48
C ALA A 425 -21.33 -19.60 -39.66
N LEU A 426 -21.67 -18.34 -39.40
CA LEU A 426 -22.89 -17.97 -38.67
C LEU A 426 -24.19 -18.28 -39.43
N ARG A 427 -24.17 -18.24 -40.76
CA ARG A 427 -25.31 -18.63 -41.62
C ARG A 427 -25.53 -20.14 -41.73
N SER A 428 -24.65 -20.95 -41.14
CA SER A 428 -24.82 -22.40 -41.14
C SER A 428 -26.12 -22.79 -40.42
N ALA A 429 -26.80 -23.81 -40.93
CA ALA A 429 -28.12 -24.21 -40.43
C ALA A 429 -28.11 -24.46 -38.92
N GLY A 430 -29.00 -23.77 -38.19
CA GLY A 430 -29.21 -23.93 -36.75
C GLY A 430 -28.20 -23.21 -35.86
N VAL A 431 -27.22 -22.47 -36.41
CA VAL A 431 -26.25 -21.71 -35.61
C VAL A 431 -26.91 -20.47 -35.00
N VAL A 432 -27.58 -19.65 -35.81
CA VAL A 432 -28.25 -18.42 -35.35
C VAL A 432 -29.33 -18.73 -34.31
N GLU A 433 -30.11 -19.78 -34.53
CA GLU A 433 -31.13 -20.25 -33.59
C GLU A 433 -30.53 -20.66 -32.24
N ARG A 434 -29.33 -21.27 -32.25
CA ARG A 434 -28.63 -21.66 -31.03
C ARG A 434 -28.05 -20.45 -30.29
N LEU A 435 -27.47 -19.50 -31.02
CA LEU A 435 -26.95 -18.26 -30.47
C LEU A 435 -28.06 -17.42 -29.83
N ALA A 436 -29.21 -17.30 -30.52
CA ALA A 436 -30.40 -16.65 -29.97
C ALA A 436 -30.90 -17.35 -28.70
N LEU A 437 -30.85 -18.69 -28.66
CA LEU A 437 -31.27 -19.47 -27.50
C LEU A 437 -30.32 -19.26 -26.32
N ASP A 438 -29.01 -19.23 -26.55
CA ASP A 438 -28.01 -19.00 -25.50
C ASP A 438 -28.18 -17.60 -24.89
N LEU A 439 -28.29 -16.57 -25.72
CA LEU A 439 -28.53 -15.21 -25.26
C LEU A 439 -29.87 -15.09 -24.52
N ALA A 440 -30.92 -15.73 -25.02
CA ALA A 440 -32.22 -15.77 -24.35
C ALA A 440 -32.15 -16.44 -22.98
N LYS A 441 -31.38 -17.52 -22.84
CA LYS A 441 -31.14 -18.17 -21.54
C LYS A 441 -30.42 -17.25 -20.57
N LYS A 442 -29.35 -16.57 -21.01
CA LYS A 442 -28.61 -15.60 -20.18
C LYS A 442 -29.52 -14.47 -19.67
N VAL A 443 -30.35 -13.90 -20.56
CA VAL A 443 -31.33 -12.87 -20.20
C VAL A 443 -32.38 -13.40 -19.21
N ALA A 444 -32.94 -14.58 -19.47
CA ALA A 444 -33.93 -15.22 -18.61
C ALA A 444 -33.38 -15.52 -17.20
N PHE A 445 -32.17 -16.09 -17.12
CA PHE A 445 -31.53 -16.47 -15.85
C PHE A 445 -31.27 -15.24 -14.98
N ARG A 446 -30.87 -14.11 -15.58
CA ARG A 446 -30.75 -12.83 -14.86
C ARG A 446 -32.09 -12.33 -14.32
N LYS A 447 -33.14 -12.29 -15.15
CA LYS A 447 -34.48 -11.85 -14.70
C LYS A 447 -34.98 -12.68 -13.52
N ILE A 448 -34.72 -13.98 -13.53
CA ILE A 448 -35.04 -14.89 -12.43
C ILE A 448 -34.20 -14.56 -11.19
N ARG A 449 -32.88 -14.41 -11.34
CA ARG A 449 -31.96 -14.09 -10.23
C ARG A 449 -32.35 -12.77 -9.55
N ASP A 450 -32.58 -11.72 -10.34
CA ASP A 450 -32.90 -10.39 -9.82
C ASP A 450 -34.25 -10.38 -9.09
N PHE A 451 -35.20 -11.22 -9.52
CA PHE A 451 -36.47 -11.44 -8.81
C PHE A 451 -36.30 -12.17 -7.47
N ILE A 452 -35.36 -13.10 -7.38
CA ILE A 452 -35.15 -13.96 -6.20
C ILE A 452 -34.39 -13.26 -5.06
N MET A 453 -33.56 -12.25 -5.37
CA MET A 453 -32.67 -11.59 -4.41
C MET A 453 -33.32 -10.82 -3.23
N PRO A 454 -34.58 -10.31 -3.25
CA PRO A 454 -35.07 -9.48 -2.15
C PRO A 454 -35.52 -10.23 -0.88
N ASP A 455 -36.27 -11.35 -0.96
CA ASP A 455 -36.65 -12.17 0.20
C ASP A 455 -37.44 -13.43 -0.26
N LEU A 456 -37.00 -14.63 0.13
CA LEU A 456 -37.64 -15.91 -0.24
C LEU A 456 -38.39 -16.52 0.96
N ARG A 457 -39.42 -15.84 1.47
CA ARG A 457 -40.19 -16.32 2.65
C ARG A 457 -41.41 -17.18 2.30
N GLU A 458 -41.75 -17.28 1.02
CA GLU A 458 -42.91 -18.05 0.56
C GLU A 458 -42.55 -19.50 0.22
N ALA A 459 -43.48 -20.43 0.45
CA ALA A 459 -43.29 -21.86 0.21
C ALA A 459 -43.19 -22.24 -1.29
N SER A 460 -43.68 -21.38 -2.19
CA SER A 460 -43.60 -21.54 -3.64
C SER A 460 -43.66 -20.17 -4.31
N ILE A 461 -42.80 -19.94 -5.29
CA ILE A 461 -42.71 -18.66 -6.00
C ILE A 461 -42.86 -18.92 -7.49
N GLU A 462 -43.80 -18.22 -8.13
CA GLU A 462 -44.05 -18.31 -9.57
C GLU A 462 -43.49 -17.07 -10.28
N VAL A 463 -42.51 -17.27 -11.17
CA VAL A 463 -41.92 -16.19 -11.98
C VAL A 463 -42.41 -16.32 -13.42
N LYS A 464 -43.15 -15.31 -13.90
CA LYS A 464 -43.66 -15.23 -15.29
C LYS A 464 -43.00 -14.07 -16.03
N PHE A 465 -42.38 -14.36 -17.17
CA PHE A 465 -41.85 -13.34 -18.08
C PHE A 465 -41.99 -13.81 -19.54
N SER A 466 -42.07 -12.86 -20.47
CA SER A 466 -42.10 -13.17 -21.90
C SER A 466 -40.73 -13.68 -22.35
N SER A 467 -40.71 -14.76 -23.14
CA SER A 467 -39.48 -15.27 -23.74
C SER A 467 -38.84 -14.19 -24.62
N PRO A 468 -37.55 -13.85 -24.43
CA PRO A 468 -36.85 -12.90 -25.29
C PRO A 468 -36.38 -13.53 -26.62
N TYR A 469 -36.55 -14.85 -26.78
CA TYR A 469 -35.98 -15.62 -27.89
C TYR A 469 -36.38 -15.10 -29.28
N ASP A 470 -37.67 -14.92 -29.55
CA ASP A 470 -38.14 -14.56 -30.89
C ASP A 470 -37.66 -13.16 -31.30
N GLY A 471 -37.61 -12.22 -30.35
CA GLY A 471 -37.08 -10.88 -30.57
C GLY A 471 -35.59 -10.89 -30.88
N ILE A 472 -34.80 -11.64 -30.09
CA ILE A 472 -33.36 -11.80 -30.32
C ILE A 472 -33.10 -12.47 -31.67
N LEU A 473 -33.81 -13.56 -31.98
CA LEU A 473 -33.65 -14.30 -33.22
C LEU A 473 -33.95 -13.43 -34.45
N THR A 474 -35.01 -12.62 -34.38
CA THR A 474 -35.37 -11.68 -35.46
C THR A 474 -34.25 -10.66 -35.68
N ARG A 475 -33.77 -10.03 -34.60
CA ARG A 475 -32.68 -9.05 -34.66
C ARG A 475 -31.38 -9.64 -35.22
N LEU A 476 -30.96 -10.82 -34.78
CA LEU A 476 -29.76 -11.49 -35.30
C LEU A 476 -29.89 -11.85 -36.79
N ARG A 477 -31.09 -12.25 -37.24
CA ARG A 477 -31.35 -12.51 -38.67
C ARG A 477 -31.28 -11.24 -39.51
N GLU A 478 -31.80 -10.13 -39.01
CA GLU A 478 -31.70 -8.82 -39.68
C GLU A 478 -30.24 -8.38 -39.83
N GLN A 479 -29.44 -8.46 -38.76
CA GLN A 479 -28.02 -8.14 -38.80
C GLN A 479 -27.23 -9.02 -39.79
N LEU A 480 -27.57 -10.32 -39.87
CA LEU A 480 -26.96 -11.24 -40.83
C LEU A 480 -27.39 -11.00 -42.28
N ALA A 481 -28.59 -10.44 -42.49
CA ALA A 481 -29.09 -10.07 -43.81
C ALA A 481 -28.49 -8.76 -44.31
N SER A 482 -28.12 -7.85 -43.40
CA SER A 482 -27.43 -6.58 -43.71
C SER A 482 -25.90 -6.67 -43.70
N ASP A 483 -25.33 -7.87 -43.52
CA ASP A 483 -23.88 -8.11 -43.37
C ASP A 483 -23.23 -7.25 -42.26
N ASP A 484 -23.97 -6.91 -41.20
CA ASP A 484 -23.47 -6.08 -40.10
C ASP A 484 -22.61 -6.90 -39.13
N PHE A 485 -21.40 -7.23 -39.60
CA PHE A 485 -20.43 -8.02 -38.85
C PHE A 485 -20.09 -7.39 -37.49
N ALA A 486 -19.98 -6.06 -37.43
CA ALA A 486 -19.59 -5.37 -36.21
C ALA A 486 -20.67 -5.46 -35.13
N ALA A 487 -21.95 -5.34 -35.51
CA ALA A 487 -23.06 -5.53 -34.56
C ALA A 487 -23.11 -6.98 -34.04
N ILE A 488 -22.96 -7.97 -34.93
CA ILE A 488 -22.99 -9.38 -34.54
C ILE A 488 -21.85 -9.72 -33.59
N VAL A 489 -20.61 -9.27 -33.88
CA VAL A 489 -19.44 -9.47 -33.01
C VAL A 489 -19.69 -9.00 -31.58
N ARG A 490 -20.42 -7.90 -31.41
CA ARG A 490 -20.74 -7.35 -30.09
C ARG A 490 -21.87 -8.13 -29.41
N GLU A 491 -22.88 -8.59 -30.13
CA GLU A 491 -24.11 -9.08 -29.51
C GLU A 491 -24.04 -10.52 -28.98
N VAL A 492 -23.27 -11.41 -29.62
CA VAL A 492 -23.33 -12.86 -29.34
C VAL A 492 -22.01 -13.44 -28.85
N SER A 493 -22.08 -14.53 -28.07
CA SER A 493 -20.94 -15.39 -27.79
C SER A 493 -20.65 -16.29 -28.99
N PHE A 494 -19.39 -16.39 -29.41
CA PHE A 494 -18.99 -17.23 -30.54
C PHE A 494 -18.67 -18.68 -30.15
N ARG A 495 -18.93 -19.10 -28.91
CA ARG A 495 -18.69 -20.48 -28.46
C ARG A 495 -19.51 -21.46 -29.31
N ASP A 496 -18.85 -22.55 -29.74
CA ASP A 496 -19.46 -23.63 -30.52
C ASP A 496 -20.21 -23.23 -31.81
N SER A 497 -19.87 -22.07 -32.40
CA SER A 497 -20.49 -21.52 -33.62
C SER A 497 -19.70 -21.81 -34.90
N GLY A 498 -18.45 -22.29 -34.78
CA GLY A 498 -17.51 -22.41 -35.89
C GLY A 498 -16.91 -21.08 -36.36
N PHE A 499 -17.45 -19.93 -35.93
CA PHE A 499 -17.02 -18.58 -36.30
C PHE A 499 -15.53 -18.33 -36.02
N ARG A 500 -15.09 -18.56 -34.77
CA ARG A 500 -13.70 -18.35 -34.33
C ARG A 500 -12.70 -19.09 -35.23
N SER A 501 -13.03 -20.34 -35.54
CA SER A 501 -12.22 -21.19 -36.41
C SER A 501 -12.24 -20.76 -37.88
N ALA A 502 -13.36 -20.25 -38.38
CA ALA A 502 -13.48 -19.75 -39.74
C ALA A 502 -12.62 -18.50 -39.96
N ILE A 503 -12.70 -17.51 -39.05
CA ILE A 503 -11.83 -16.31 -39.08
C ILE A 503 -10.35 -16.71 -39.04
N ALA A 504 -9.97 -17.56 -38.09
CA ALA A 504 -8.59 -17.97 -37.91
C ALA A 504 -8.03 -18.65 -39.16
N LYS A 505 -8.77 -19.60 -39.75
CA LYS A 505 -8.38 -20.30 -40.98
C LYS A 505 -8.29 -19.36 -42.18
N ALA A 506 -9.22 -18.41 -42.30
CA ALA A 506 -9.22 -17.42 -43.39
C ALA A 506 -7.96 -16.54 -43.37
N LEU A 507 -7.46 -16.22 -42.18
CA LEU A 507 -6.22 -15.48 -41.94
C LEU A 507 -4.95 -16.39 -41.91
N GLY A 508 -5.08 -17.68 -42.22
CA GLY A 508 -3.96 -18.61 -42.32
C GLY A 508 -3.47 -19.19 -40.99
N PHE A 509 -4.25 -19.11 -39.90
CA PHE A 509 -3.96 -19.76 -38.63
C PHE A 509 -4.59 -21.15 -38.55
N GLN A 510 -3.86 -22.12 -37.99
CA GLN A 510 -4.36 -23.50 -37.82
C GLN A 510 -5.44 -23.64 -36.75
N LYS A 511 -5.36 -22.81 -35.69
CA LYS A 511 -6.27 -22.81 -34.53
C LYS A 511 -6.67 -21.38 -34.20
N TYR A 512 -7.88 -21.20 -33.71
CA TYR A 512 -8.35 -19.89 -33.27
C TYR A 512 -7.53 -19.34 -32.09
N SER A 513 -7.02 -20.20 -31.21
CA SER A 513 -6.14 -19.77 -30.11
C SER A 513 -4.83 -19.13 -30.59
N LEU A 514 -4.29 -19.56 -31.73
CA LEU A 514 -3.10 -18.92 -32.33
C LEU A 514 -3.44 -17.53 -32.90
N TYR A 515 -4.64 -17.40 -33.47
CA TYR A 515 -5.15 -16.11 -33.90
C TYR A 515 -5.37 -15.16 -32.70
N GLU A 516 -6.02 -15.61 -31.64
CA GLU A 516 -6.27 -14.80 -30.43
C GLU A 516 -4.95 -14.35 -29.78
N ASN A 517 -3.92 -15.22 -29.74
CA ASN A 517 -2.57 -14.84 -29.30
C ASN A 517 -1.92 -13.78 -30.21
N ALA A 518 -2.05 -13.93 -31.53
CA ALA A 518 -1.54 -12.94 -32.49
C ALA A 518 -2.27 -11.59 -32.36
N ALA A 519 -3.58 -11.62 -32.13
CA ALA A 519 -4.40 -10.46 -31.86
C ALA A 519 -3.97 -9.77 -30.55
N LEU A 520 -3.80 -10.52 -29.46
CA LEU A 520 -3.30 -10.01 -28.18
C LEU A 520 -1.94 -9.30 -28.35
N HIS A 521 -1.01 -9.94 -29.06
CA HIS A 521 0.30 -9.36 -29.34
C HIS A 521 0.22 -8.08 -30.21
N ALA A 522 -0.73 -8.03 -31.15
CA ALA A 522 -0.99 -6.82 -31.93
C ALA A 522 -1.53 -5.68 -31.06
N ILE A 523 -2.48 -5.97 -30.17
CA ILE A 523 -3.05 -5.01 -29.22
C ILE A 523 -1.96 -4.46 -28.28
N GLY A 524 -1.05 -5.32 -27.81
CA GLY A 524 0.04 -4.92 -26.93
C GLY A 524 1.12 -4.05 -27.58
N GLN A 525 1.28 -4.11 -28.90
CA GLN A 525 2.32 -3.37 -29.63
C GLN A 525 1.81 -2.09 -30.31
N GLU A 526 0.52 -2.01 -30.63
CA GLU A 526 -0.08 -0.87 -31.32
C GLU A 526 -0.98 -0.08 -30.36
N SER A 527 -0.44 0.99 -29.75
CA SER A 527 -1.19 1.85 -28.82
C SER A 527 -2.49 2.39 -29.41
N ALA A 528 -2.48 2.75 -30.71
CA ALA A 528 -3.66 3.22 -31.42
C ALA A 528 -4.78 2.17 -31.51
N LEU A 529 -4.44 0.88 -31.62
CA LEU A 529 -5.41 -0.22 -31.60
C LEU A 529 -5.97 -0.41 -30.19
N ALA A 530 -5.10 -0.41 -29.17
CA ALA A 530 -5.53 -0.48 -27.77
C ALA A 530 -6.43 0.72 -27.38
N ASP A 531 -6.14 1.93 -27.88
CA ASP A 531 -6.99 3.12 -27.71
C ASP A 531 -8.33 2.98 -28.42
N ALA A 532 -8.35 2.40 -29.63
CA ALA A 532 -9.58 2.15 -30.37
C ALA A 532 -10.48 1.16 -29.60
N ILE A 533 -9.92 0.06 -29.11
CA ILE A 533 -10.66 -0.91 -28.30
C ILE A 533 -11.18 -0.26 -27.01
N ARG A 534 -10.36 0.53 -26.31
CA ARG A 534 -10.79 1.26 -25.11
C ARG A 534 -11.95 2.23 -25.38
N ARG A 535 -11.92 2.96 -26.50
CA ARG A 535 -13.03 3.83 -26.93
C ARG A 535 -14.30 3.03 -27.19
N GLU A 536 -14.16 1.90 -27.88
CA GLU A 536 -15.27 0.99 -28.16
C GLU A 536 -15.87 0.40 -26.87
N MET A 537 -15.07 0.17 -25.83
CA MET A 537 -15.56 -0.34 -24.55
C MET A 537 -16.42 0.67 -23.75
N GLU A 538 -16.55 1.92 -24.20
CA GLU A 538 -17.18 3.03 -23.45
C GLU A 538 -16.53 3.28 -22.07
N VAL A 539 -15.32 2.77 -21.87
CA VAL A 539 -14.56 2.88 -20.62
C VAL A 539 -13.93 4.28 -20.46
N GLY A 540 -14.33 5.27 -21.25
CA GLY A 540 -13.81 6.64 -21.23
C GLY A 540 -13.94 7.40 -19.90
N GLY A 541 -14.64 6.83 -18.91
CA GLY A 541 -14.68 7.32 -17.53
C GLY A 541 -13.61 6.73 -16.60
N LEU A 542 -12.93 5.64 -16.97
CA LEU A 542 -11.79 5.11 -16.22
C LEU A 542 -10.57 5.99 -16.53
N PRO A 543 -9.95 6.66 -15.53
CA PRO A 543 -8.75 7.42 -15.78
C PRO A 543 -7.64 6.49 -16.31
N LEU A 544 -7.23 6.73 -17.56
CA LEU A 544 -6.18 5.98 -18.25
C LEU A 544 -4.77 6.42 -17.82
N SER A 545 -4.68 7.52 -17.06
CA SER A 545 -3.46 8.14 -16.50
C SER A 545 -3.57 8.32 -15.01
#